data_AF-A0A0M4G7H0-F1
#
_entry.id   AF-A0A0M4G7H0-F1
#
_cell.length_a   1.000
_cell.length_b   1.000
_cell.length_c   1.000
_cell.angle_alpha   90.00
_cell.angle_beta   90.00
_cell.angle_gamma   90.00
#
_symmetry.space_group_name_H-M   'P 1'
#
loop_
_entity.id
_entity.type
_entity.pdbx_description
1 polymer ?
#
loop_
_entity_poly.entity_id
_entity_poly.type
_entity_poly.pdbx_seq_one_letter_code
_entity_poly.pdbx_strand_id
1 'polypeptide(L)'
;MIVAIKKFPVVILTLVSAFLFCSMLIASSLSPISESGPNANQFGSAGMWSAIGTVLAFYILPLIAYLAGLDAMRSIMAVLCSFGVMINFVIIPVVLGIFANKMNTSLIVVIALCFILLIINTVWFITAFRSSSKSHSVA
;
A
#
# COMPACT_ATOMS: atom_id res chain seq x y z
N MET A 1 -25.00 1.46 13.80
CA MET A 1 -25.01 1.97 12.41
C MET A 1 -24.17 3.24 12.21
N ILE A 2 -24.27 4.26 13.09
CA ILE A 2 -23.52 5.54 12.96
C ILE A 2 -21.99 5.38 13.03
N VAL A 3 -21.48 4.41 13.80
CA VAL A 3 -20.03 4.14 13.93
C VAL A 3 -19.43 3.59 12.62
N ALA A 4 -20.18 2.78 11.86
CA ALA A 4 -19.70 2.19 10.61
C ALA A 4 -19.46 3.24 9.50
N ILE A 5 -20.33 4.26 9.43
CA ILE A 5 -20.24 5.33 8.43
C ILE A 5 -18.96 6.16 8.59
N LYS A 6 -18.48 6.37 9.83
CA LYS A 6 -17.22 7.08 10.10
C LYS A 6 -15.97 6.27 9.73
N LYS A 7 -16.03 4.94 9.81
CA LYS A 7 -14.89 4.05 9.51
C LYS A 7 -14.79 3.69 8.03
N PHE A 8 -15.88 3.84 7.27
CA PHE A 8 -16.00 3.42 5.87
C PHE A 8 -14.89 3.97 4.93
N PRO A 9 -14.48 5.25 5.02
CA PRO A 9 -13.41 5.76 4.17
C PRO A 9 -12.06 5.09 4.42
N VAL A 10 -11.73 4.80 5.69
CA VAL A 10 -10.49 4.11 6.06
C VAL A 10 -10.49 2.68 5.51
N VAL A 11 -11.63 1.98 5.60
CA VAL A 11 -11.79 0.63 5.06
C VAL A 11 -11.59 0.61 3.54
N ILE A 12 -12.26 1.50 2.81
CA ILE A 12 -12.11 1.58 1.35
C ILE A 12 -10.67 1.89 0.96
N LEU A 13 -10.06 2.91 1.57
CA LEU A 13 -8.68 3.29 1.25
C LEU A 13 -7.69 2.16 1.55
N THR A 14 -7.94 1.37 2.60
CA THR A 14 -7.14 0.18 2.93
C THR A 14 -7.24 -0.87 1.82
N LEU A 15 -8.46 -1.18 1.37
CA LEU A 15 -8.68 -2.17 0.30
C LEU A 15 -8.11 -1.71 -1.04
N VAL A 16 -8.29 -0.42 -1.39
CA VAL A 16 -7.69 0.18 -2.58
C VAL A 16 -6.17 0.11 -2.52
N SER A 17 -5.56 0.45 -1.38
CA SER A 17 -4.11 0.34 -1.20
C SER A 17 -3.63 -1.11 -1.33
N ALA A 18 -4.33 -2.07 -0.71
CA ALA A 18 -3.97 -3.49 -0.80
C ALA A 18 -4.02 -3.98 -2.25
N PHE A 19 -5.09 -3.64 -2.98
CA PHE A 19 -5.23 -3.98 -4.40
C PHE A 19 -4.10 -3.39 -5.24
N LEU A 20 -3.83 -2.09 -5.10
CA LEU A 20 -2.76 -1.41 -5.84
C LEU A 20 -1.37 -1.99 -5.53
N PHE A 21 -1.12 -2.39 -4.28
CA PHE A 21 0.15 -2.99 -3.89
C PHE A 21 0.31 -4.38 -4.53
N CYS A 22 -0.77 -5.18 -4.58
CA CYS A 22 -0.76 -6.45 -5.30
C CYS A 22 -0.54 -6.24 -6.81
N SER A 23 -1.19 -5.24 -7.42
CA SER A 23 -0.96 -4.88 -8.82
C SER A 23 0.48 -4.46 -9.07
N MET A 24 1.09 -3.71 -8.14
CA MET A 24 2.49 -3.30 -8.22
C MET A 24 3.44 -4.50 -8.15
N LEU A 25 3.19 -5.48 -7.27
CA LEU A 25 3.96 -6.72 -7.21
C LEU A 25 3.88 -7.50 -8.54
N ILE A 26 2.68 -7.63 -9.09
CA ILE A 26 2.48 -8.29 -10.39
C ILE A 26 3.21 -7.54 -11.51
N ALA A 27 3.05 -6.21 -11.57
CA ALA A 27 3.72 -5.37 -12.57
C ALA A 27 5.25 -5.46 -12.46
N SER A 28 5.79 -5.46 -11.24
CA SER A 28 7.23 -5.63 -11.01
C SER A 28 7.73 -6.98 -11.50
N SER A 29 6.95 -8.04 -11.28
CA SER A 29 7.27 -9.42 -11.70
C SER A 29 7.19 -9.62 -13.22
N LEU A 30 6.38 -8.82 -13.91
CA LEU A 30 6.26 -8.77 -15.38
C LEU A 30 7.27 -7.81 -16.04
N SER A 31 7.95 -6.98 -15.25
CA SER A 31 8.92 -6.02 -15.75
C SER A 31 10.34 -6.59 -15.75
N PRO A 32 11.31 -5.96 -16.43
CA PRO A 32 12.73 -6.34 -16.38
C PRO A 32 13.34 -6.38 -14.97
N ILE A 33 12.63 -5.87 -13.94
CA ILE A 33 13.03 -5.95 -12.53
C ILE A 33 13.09 -7.42 -12.07
N SER A 34 12.28 -8.32 -12.62
CA SER A 34 12.29 -9.75 -12.26
C SER A 34 13.56 -10.49 -12.70
N GLU A 35 14.37 -9.89 -13.56
CA GLU A 35 15.65 -10.42 -14.04
C GLU A 35 16.86 -9.79 -13.32
N SER A 36 16.63 -8.87 -12.38
CA SER A 36 17.69 -8.10 -11.71
C SER A 36 18.54 -8.91 -10.71
N GLY A 37 18.14 -10.14 -10.39
CA GLY A 37 18.92 -11.02 -9.52
C GLY A 37 18.30 -12.40 -9.27
N PRO A 38 19.04 -13.33 -8.65
CA PRO A 38 18.61 -14.71 -8.46
C PRO A 38 17.40 -14.87 -7.53
N ASN A 39 17.14 -13.87 -6.68
CA ASN A 39 16.02 -13.85 -5.73
C ASN A 39 14.86 -12.93 -6.19
N ALA A 40 14.91 -12.41 -7.41
CA ALA A 40 13.87 -11.53 -7.91
C ALA A 40 12.60 -12.34 -8.23
N ASN A 41 11.44 -11.81 -7.84
CA ASN A 41 10.17 -12.49 -8.06
C ASN A 41 9.79 -12.45 -9.54
N GLN A 42 9.68 -13.64 -10.14
CA GLN A 42 9.18 -13.80 -11.51
C GLN A 42 7.67 -13.97 -11.52
N PHE A 43 7.03 -13.58 -12.62
CA PHE A 43 5.60 -13.74 -12.77
C PHE A 43 5.20 -15.22 -12.66
N GLY A 44 4.18 -15.50 -11.84
CA GLY A 44 3.70 -16.86 -11.58
C GLY A 44 4.56 -17.69 -10.63
N SER A 45 5.71 -17.18 -10.17
CA SER A 45 6.57 -17.89 -9.22
C SER A 45 5.95 -18.00 -7.82
N ALA A 46 6.38 -19.00 -7.05
CA ALA A 46 5.99 -19.13 -5.64
C ALA A 46 6.40 -17.90 -4.80
N GLY A 47 7.51 -17.24 -5.16
CA GLY A 47 7.97 -15.98 -4.55
C GLY A 47 6.98 -14.84 -4.76
N MET A 48 6.44 -14.68 -5.97
CA MET A 48 5.42 -13.67 -6.25
C MET A 48 4.14 -13.92 -5.44
N TRP A 49 3.62 -15.14 -5.47
CA TRP A 49 2.37 -15.48 -4.76
C TRP A 49 2.51 -15.37 -3.25
N SER A 50 3.65 -15.78 -2.68
CA SER A 50 3.93 -15.60 -1.25
C SER A 50 4.05 -14.13 -0.86
N ALA A 51 4.66 -13.29 -1.70
CA ALA A 51 4.68 -11.84 -1.48
C ALA A 51 3.26 -11.24 -1.48
N ILE A 52 2.42 -11.60 -2.44
CA ILE A 52 1.01 -11.17 -2.50
C ILE A 52 0.26 -11.61 -1.24
N GLY A 53 0.38 -12.90 -0.86
CA GLY A 53 -0.26 -13.43 0.34
C GLY A 53 0.18 -12.72 1.61
N THR A 54 1.47 -12.40 1.71
CA THR A 54 2.05 -11.66 2.85
C THR A 54 1.47 -10.24 2.94
N VAL A 55 1.44 -9.52 1.81
CA VAL A 55 0.84 -8.17 1.76
C VAL A 55 -0.64 -8.23 2.15
N LEU A 56 -1.41 -9.17 1.59
CA LEU A 56 -2.83 -9.32 1.94
C LEU A 56 -3.01 -9.63 3.42
N ALA A 57 -2.19 -10.50 4.02
CA ALA A 57 -2.25 -10.78 5.46
C ALA A 57 -2.01 -9.51 6.29
N PHE A 58 -1.00 -8.71 5.96
CA PHE A 58 -0.70 -7.46 6.65
C PHE A 58 -1.77 -6.37 6.46
N TYR A 59 -2.52 -6.39 5.35
CA TYR A 59 -3.62 -5.44 5.14
C TYR A 59 -4.93 -5.91 5.79
N ILE A 60 -5.29 -7.18 5.62
CA ILE A 60 -6.61 -7.71 6.00
C ILE A 60 -6.68 -8.01 7.50
N LEU A 61 -5.64 -8.58 8.12
CA LEU A 61 -5.69 -8.92 9.55
C LEU A 61 -5.90 -7.69 10.44
N PRO A 62 -5.14 -6.58 10.29
CA PRO A 62 -5.37 -5.38 11.08
C PRO A 62 -6.69 -4.71 10.74
N LEU A 63 -7.16 -4.81 9.48
CA LEU A 63 -8.45 -4.25 9.07
C LEU A 63 -9.63 -4.96 9.73
N ILE A 64 -9.62 -6.29 9.80
CA ILE A 64 -10.63 -7.07 10.52
C ILE A 64 -10.64 -6.69 12.00
N ALA A 65 -9.46 -6.60 12.62
CA ALA A 65 -9.31 -6.21 14.02
C ALA A 65 -9.78 -4.75 14.29
N TYR A 66 -9.53 -3.83 13.36
CA TYR A 66 -10.03 -2.45 13.41
C TYR A 66 -11.57 -2.37 13.30
N LEU A 67 -12.15 -3.22 12.46
CA LEU A 67 -13.61 -3.36 12.33
C LEU A 67 -14.24 -3.97 13.59
N ALA A 68 -13.54 -4.87 14.27
CA ALA A 68 -13.95 -5.43 15.57
C ALA A 68 -13.92 -4.41 16.72
N GLY A 69 -13.43 -3.19 16.49
CA GLY A 69 -13.45 -2.10 17.47
C GLY A 69 -12.14 -1.89 18.22
N LEU A 70 -11.06 -2.59 17.86
CA LEU A 70 -9.75 -2.37 18.44
C LEU A 70 -9.10 -1.11 17.84
N ASP A 71 -9.33 0.03 18.49
CA ASP A 71 -8.84 1.33 17.99
C ASP A 71 -7.31 1.40 17.89
N ALA A 72 -6.58 0.61 18.69
CA ALA A 72 -5.12 0.46 18.60
C ALA A 72 -4.64 -0.09 17.23
N MET A 73 -5.49 -0.86 16.54
CA MET A 73 -5.15 -1.43 15.22
C MET A 73 -4.97 -0.35 14.16
N ARG A 74 -5.59 0.82 14.34
CA ARG A 74 -5.37 1.97 13.46
C ARG A 74 -3.91 2.44 13.48
N SER A 75 -3.26 2.41 14.64
CA SER A 75 -1.84 2.75 14.77
C SER A 75 -0.95 1.69 14.13
N ILE A 76 -1.31 0.41 14.25
CA ILE A 76 -0.58 -0.69 13.59
C ILE A 76 -0.66 -0.55 12.06
N MET A 77 -1.86 -0.30 11.52
CA MET A 77 -2.06 -0.03 10.10
C MET A 77 -1.28 1.19 9.62
N ALA A 78 -1.16 2.21 10.46
CA ALA A 78 -0.35 3.39 10.16
C ALA A 78 1.13 3.01 10.03
N VAL A 79 1.69 2.25 10.97
CA VAL A 79 3.08 1.76 10.86
C VAL A 79 3.29 0.92 9.60
N LEU A 80 2.37 0.02 9.28
CA LEU A 80 2.44 -0.79 8.06
C LEU A 80 2.36 0.06 6.78
N CYS A 81 1.48 1.07 6.73
CA CYS A 81 1.43 2.03 5.64
C CYS A 81 2.74 2.81 5.50
N SER A 82 3.39 3.19 6.61
CA SER A 82 4.70 3.87 6.57
C SER A 82 5.76 3.00 5.90
N PHE A 83 5.81 1.71 6.21
CA PHE A 83 6.72 0.78 5.52
C PHE A 83 6.40 0.69 4.03
N GLY A 84 5.12 0.60 3.66
CA GLY A 84 4.69 0.61 2.26
C GLY A 84 5.13 1.88 1.53
N VAL A 85 4.97 3.05 2.15
CA VAL A 85 5.43 4.34 1.62
C VAL A 85 6.95 4.35 1.44
N MET A 86 7.70 3.88 2.43
CA MET A 86 9.17 3.79 2.37
C MET A 86 9.63 2.89 1.22
N ILE A 87 9.01 1.72 1.05
CA ILE A 87 9.32 0.79 -0.05
C ILE A 87 9.08 1.46 -1.41
N ASN A 88 7.92 2.09 -1.61
CA ASN A 88 7.60 2.77 -2.87
C ASN A 88 8.55 3.95 -3.15
N PHE A 89 8.95 4.68 -2.10
CA PHE A 89 9.91 5.78 -2.21
C PHE A 89 11.30 5.30 -2.63
N VAL A 90 11.73 4.10 -2.22
CA VAL A 90 13.01 3.50 -2.64
C VAL A 90 12.95 2.92 -4.05
N ILE A 91 11.83 2.29 -4.44
CA ILE A 91 11.72 1.64 -5.75
C ILE A 91 11.81 2.64 -6.90
N ILE A 92 11.18 3.81 -6.77
CA ILE A 92 11.19 4.84 -7.82
C ILE A 92 12.62 5.23 -8.26
N PRO A 93 13.53 5.71 -7.38
CA PRO A 93 14.88 6.07 -7.78
C PRO A 93 15.72 4.87 -8.18
N VAL A 94 15.50 3.68 -7.61
CA VAL A 94 16.22 2.46 -8.02
C VAL A 94 15.88 2.10 -9.47
N VAL A 95 14.60 2.12 -9.82
CA VAL A 95 14.16 1.82 -11.19
C VAL A 95 14.69 2.89 -12.16
N LEU A 96 14.57 4.17 -11.82
CA LEU A 96 15.08 5.26 -12.65
C LEU A 96 16.60 5.20 -12.82
N GLY A 97 17.35 4.91 -11.75
CA GLY A 97 18.81 4.87 -11.80
C GLY A 97 19.38 3.69 -12.59
N ILE A 98 18.83 2.48 -12.37
CA ILE A 98 19.33 1.26 -13.03
C ILE A 98 18.84 1.17 -14.48
N PHE A 99 17.60 1.61 -14.75
CA PHE A 99 16.95 1.41 -16.04
C PHE A 99 16.75 2.70 -16.87
N ALA A 100 17.38 3.83 -16.50
CA ALA A 100 17.25 5.12 -17.20
C ALA A 100 17.29 4.99 -18.75
N ASN A 101 18.30 4.27 -19.26
CA ASN A 101 18.54 4.12 -20.70
C ASN A 101 17.73 2.97 -21.34
N LYS A 102 16.96 2.22 -20.55
CA LYS A 102 16.17 1.05 -20.98
C LYS A 102 14.71 1.15 -20.55
N MET A 103 14.22 2.38 -20.34
CA MET A 103 12.84 2.62 -19.92
C MET A 103 11.86 2.08 -20.96
N ASN A 104 10.96 1.21 -20.49
CA ASN A 104 9.89 0.64 -21.30
C ASN A 104 8.54 0.82 -20.60
N THR A 105 7.46 0.43 -21.27
CA THR A 105 6.10 0.59 -20.76
C THR A 105 5.88 -0.10 -19.41
N SER A 106 6.45 -1.30 -19.19
CA SER A 106 6.25 -2.01 -17.92
C SER A 106 6.92 -1.32 -16.74
N LEU A 107 8.11 -0.75 -16.91
CA LEU A 107 8.78 0.05 -15.87
C LEU A 107 8.03 1.36 -15.59
N ILE A 108 7.48 2.01 -16.61
CA ILE A 108 6.63 3.20 -16.43
C ILE A 108 5.39 2.85 -15.59
N VAL A 109 4.75 1.71 -15.87
CA VAL A 109 3.59 1.22 -15.08
C VAL A 109 3.98 0.97 -13.62
N VAL A 110 5.15 0.35 -13.36
CA VAL A 110 5.64 0.13 -11.98
C VAL A 110 5.84 1.47 -11.25
N ILE A 111 6.49 2.45 -11.89
CA ILE A 111 6.70 3.77 -11.31
C ILE A 111 5.36 4.48 -11.06
N ALA A 112 4.44 4.45 -12.03
CA ALA A 112 3.11 5.05 -11.89
C ALA A 112 2.33 4.43 -10.71
N LEU A 113 2.36 3.11 -10.57
CA LEU A 113 1.74 2.42 -9.43
C LEU A 113 2.38 2.82 -8.10
N CYS A 114 3.71 2.97 -8.04
CA CYS A 114 4.39 3.47 -6.84
C CYS A 114 3.92 4.87 -6.46
N PHE A 115 3.79 5.80 -7.42
CA PHE A 115 3.27 7.15 -7.16
C PHE A 115 1.81 7.15 -6.69
N ILE A 116 0.94 6.36 -7.34
CA ILE A 116 -0.45 6.23 -6.93
C ILE A 116 -0.53 5.66 -5.51
N LEU A 117 0.29 4.64 -5.18
CA LEU A 117 0.38 4.09 -3.84
C LEU A 117 0.81 5.12 -2.80
N LEU A 118 1.80 5.98 -3.11
CA LEU A 118 2.19 7.07 -2.22
C LEU A 118 1.04 8.03 -1.93
N ILE A 119 0.28 8.41 -2.97
CA ILE A 119 -0.88 9.30 -2.82
C ILE A 119 -1.96 8.64 -1.97
N ILE A 120 -2.36 7.41 -2.31
CA ILE A 120 -3.42 6.68 -1.60
C ILE A 120 -3.05 6.47 -0.13
N ASN A 121 -1.82 6.06 0.17
CA ASN A 121 -1.38 5.88 1.56
C ASN A 121 -1.33 7.22 2.30
N THR A 122 -0.92 8.31 1.67
CA THR A 122 -0.96 9.65 2.27
C THR A 122 -2.38 10.10 2.59
N VAL A 123 -3.32 9.91 1.65
CA VAL A 123 -4.75 10.20 1.86
C VAL A 123 -5.32 9.30 2.97
N TRP A 124 -4.90 8.04 3.04
CA TRP A 124 -5.25 7.12 4.11
C TRP A 124 -4.79 7.65 5.47
N PHE A 125 -3.55 8.11 5.62
CA PHE A 125 -3.05 8.68 6.88
C PHE A 125 -3.88 9.90 7.32
N ILE A 126 -4.14 10.84 6.41
CA ILE A 126 -4.93 12.04 6.72
C ILE A 126 -6.35 11.63 7.14
N THR A 127 -6.95 10.68 6.44
CA THR A 127 -8.32 10.23 6.69
C THR A 127 -8.43 9.44 8.00
N ALA A 128 -7.46 8.55 8.26
CA ALA A 128 -7.37 7.82 9.50
C ALA A 128 -7.21 8.81 10.66
N PHE A 129 -6.23 9.72 10.59
CA PHE A 129 -5.88 10.64 11.68
C PHE A 129 -6.65 11.96 11.73
N ARG A 130 -7.65 12.16 10.87
CA ARG A 130 -8.48 13.36 10.94
C ARG A 130 -9.18 13.40 12.30
N SER A 131 -8.77 14.35 13.14
CA SER A 131 -9.47 14.61 14.40
C SER A 131 -10.92 14.94 14.08
N SER A 132 -11.85 14.15 14.63
CA SER A 132 -13.25 14.57 14.70
C SER A 132 -13.27 15.71 15.70
N SER A 133 -13.03 16.94 15.24
CA SER A 133 -13.25 18.14 16.04
C SER A 133 -14.69 18.10 16.54
N LYS A 134 -14.87 17.57 17.75
CA LYS A 134 -16.04 17.89 18.54
C LYS A 134 -15.78 19.32 18.96
N SER A 135 -16.53 20.23 18.32
CA SER A 135 -16.80 21.56 18.85
C SER A 135 -16.93 21.46 20.37
N HIS A 136 -15.93 21.97 21.09
CA HIS A 136 -16.10 22.32 22.49
C HIS A 136 -17.00 23.56 22.50
N SER A 137 -18.31 23.33 22.32
CA SER A 137 -19.34 24.26 22.73
C SER A 137 -19.66 23.95 24.19
N VAL A 138 -18.95 24.60 25.09
CA VAL A 138 -19.33 24.80 26.49
C VAL A 138 -19.15 26.31 26.68
N ALA A 139 -20.22 27.07 26.44
CA ALA A 139 -21.16 27.55 27.48
C ALA A 139 -20.49 28.58 28.39
#